data_AF-A0A9E8YZC2-F1
#
_entry.id   AF-A0A9E8YZC2-F1
#
_cell.length_a   1.000
_cell.length_b   1.000
_cell.length_c   1.000
_cell.angle_alpha   90.00
_cell.angle_beta   90.00
_cell.angle_gamma   90.00
#
_symmetry.space_group_name_H-M   'P 1'
#
loop_
_entity.id
_entity.type
_entity.pdbx_description
1 polymer ?
#
loop_
_entity_poly.entity_id
_entity_poly.type
_entity_poly.pdbx_seq_one_letter_code
_entity_poly.pdbx_strand_id
1 'polypeptide(L)'
;MIKNCNLGDYNEYNKCNKYNKIEHLKLLKRSLELKKQNKRLSIEDEMKLYRQNDIIISNFFWQKKDQFIILIENFLNNSINLEEFDPYFSHLWNTTIIETKPFYKDIKQVENFKPDPILNKFPKFCNFGSLQPDL
;
A
#
# COMPACT_ATOMS: atom_id res chain seq x y z
N MET A 1 -6.52 -23.03 -10.11
CA MET A 1 -6.05 -22.34 -11.32
C MET A 1 -5.46 -21.00 -10.90
N ILE A 2 -4.12 -20.91 -10.87
CA ILE A 2 -3.40 -19.67 -10.54
C ILE A 2 -3.53 -18.77 -11.78
N LYS A 3 -4.25 -17.66 -11.67
CA LYS A 3 -4.12 -16.58 -12.65
C LYS A 3 -2.84 -15.83 -12.30
N ASN A 4 -1.75 -16.15 -13.00
CA ASN A 4 -0.57 -15.32 -13.03
C ASN A 4 -0.99 -13.95 -13.57
N CYS A 5 -1.02 -12.92 -12.73
CA CYS A 5 -1.25 -11.57 -13.20
C CYS A 5 -0.03 -11.19 -14.05
N ASN A 6 -0.23 -11.05 -15.36
CA ASN A 6 0.84 -10.68 -16.26
C ASN A 6 1.15 -9.20 -16.05
N LEU A 7 2.28 -8.90 -15.40
CA LEU A 7 2.68 -7.53 -15.03
C LEU A 7 3.00 -6.64 -16.25
N GLY A 8 3.04 -7.22 -17.46
CA GLY A 8 3.28 -6.51 -18.72
C GLY A 8 2.04 -5.89 -19.37
N ASP A 9 0.82 -6.22 -18.92
CA ASP A 9 -0.41 -5.61 -19.45
C ASP A 9 -1.05 -4.70 -18.39
N TYR A 10 -1.05 -3.40 -18.67
CA TYR A 10 -1.64 -2.35 -17.82
C TYR A 10 -3.12 -2.61 -17.48
N ASN A 11 -3.88 -3.22 -18.39
CA ASN A 11 -5.30 -3.55 -18.16
C ASN A 11 -5.46 -4.77 -17.25
N GLU A 12 -4.57 -5.76 -17.34
CA GLU A 12 -4.58 -6.93 -16.48
C GLU A 12 -4.04 -6.59 -15.07
N TYR A 13 -3.03 -5.72 -15.00
CA TYR A 13 -2.53 -5.10 -13.78
C TYR A 13 -3.65 -4.38 -13.01
N ASN A 14 -4.45 -3.54 -13.68
CA ASN A 14 -5.57 -2.83 -13.06
C ASN A 14 -6.70 -3.77 -12.58
N LYS A 15 -6.92 -4.87 -13.28
CA LYS A 15 -7.96 -5.86 -12.93
C LYS A 15 -7.61 -6.65 -11.67
N CYS A 16 -6.33 -6.99 -11.46
CA CYS A 16 -5.85 -7.66 -10.25
C CYS A 16 -5.73 -6.74 -9.01
N ASN A 17 -5.90 -5.42 -9.18
CA ASN A 17 -5.49 -4.42 -8.19
C ASN A 17 -6.61 -3.49 -7.70
N LYS A 18 -7.86 -3.76 -8.02
CA LYS A 18 -9.00 -2.99 -7.53
C LYS A 18 -9.25 -3.26 -6.04
N TYR A 19 -9.53 -2.21 -5.28
CA TYR A 19 -9.93 -2.36 -3.87
C TYR A 19 -11.22 -3.17 -3.75
N ASN A 20 -11.18 -4.24 -2.98
CA ASN A 20 -12.33 -5.08 -2.68
C ASN A 20 -12.62 -5.04 -1.18
N LYS A 21 -13.48 -4.10 -0.78
CA LYS A 21 -13.85 -3.89 0.62
C LYS A 21 -14.45 -5.13 1.28
N ILE A 22 -15.29 -5.87 0.57
CA ILE A 22 -15.95 -7.07 1.10
C ILE A 22 -14.90 -8.15 1.42
N GLU A 23 -13.98 -8.38 0.49
CA GLU A 23 -12.88 -9.34 0.67
C GLU A 23 -11.91 -8.88 1.75
N HIS A 24 -11.56 -7.60 1.80
CA HIS A 24 -10.71 -7.05 2.85
C HIS A 24 -11.34 -7.29 4.24
N LEU A 25 -12.59 -6.89 4.44
CA LEU A 25 -13.29 -7.10 5.72
C LEU A 25 -13.34 -8.58 6.11
N LYS A 26 -13.60 -9.49 5.16
CA LYS A 26 -13.62 -10.93 5.40
C LYS A 26 -12.25 -11.44 5.86
N LEU A 27 -11.19 -11.08 5.14
CA LEU A 27 -9.82 -11.51 5.46
C LEU A 27 -9.31 -10.93 6.77
N LEU A 28 -9.60 -9.65 7.03
CA LEU A 28 -9.20 -8.98 8.26
C LEU A 28 -9.89 -9.59 9.48
N LYS A 29 -11.22 -9.81 9.44
CA LYS A 29 -11.96 -10.49 10.51
C LYS A 29 -11.36 -11.86 10.81
N ARG A 30 -11.14 -12.67 9.76
CA ARG A 30 -10.54 -14.01 9.88
C ARG A 30 -9.12 -13.95 10.46
N SER A 31 -8.29 -12.99 10.03
CA SER A 31 -6.94 -12.80 10.55
C SER A 31 -6.95 -12.49 12.05
N LEU A 32 -7.83 -11.58 12.48
CA LEU A 32 -7.97 -11.22 13.89
C LEU A 32 -8.47 -12.39 14.75
N GLU A 33 -9.41 -13.19 14.26
CA GLU A 33 -9.89 -14.41 14.94
C GLU A 33 -8.80 -15.47 15.07
N LEU A 34 -8.04 -15.73 14.00
CA LEU A 34 -6.93 -16.69 14.01
C LEU A 34 -5.81 -16.24 14.95
N LYS A 35 -5.51 -14.94 14.98
CA LYS A 35 -4.50 -14.39 15.89
C LYS A 35 -4.83 -14.64 17.36
N LYS A 36 -6.12 -14.57 17.75
CA LYS A 36 -6.57 -14.94 19.11
C LYS A 36 -6.29 -16.41 19.46
N GLN A 37 -6.17 -17.26 18.44
CA GLN A 37 -5.85 -18.69 18.58
C GLN A 37 -4.36 -18.99 18.34
N ASN A 38 -3.49 -17.97 18.26
CA ASN A 38 -2.08 -18.11 17.84
C ASN A 38 -1.90 -18.79 16.47
N LYS A 39 -2.90 -18.67 15.59
CA LYS A 39 -2.88 -19.15 14.21
C LYS A 39 -2.71 -17.98 13.24
N ARG A 40 -2.41 -18.31 11.99
CA ARG A 40 -2.26 -17.36 10.89
C ARG A 40 -3.12 -17.77 9.70
N LEU A 41 -3.35 -16.82 8.80
CA LEU A 41 -3.97 -17.10 7.51
C LEU A 41 -3.05 -18.00 6.67
N SER A 42 -3.59 -18.60 5.61
CA SER A 42 -2.73 -19.22 4.60
C SER A 42 -1.89 -18.14 3.91
N ILE A 43 -0.75 -18.52 3.33
CA ILE A 43 0.11 -17.58 2.60
C ILE A 43 -0.69 -16.84 1.51
N GLU A 44 -1.57 -17.53 0.80
CA GLU A 44 -2.41 -16.92 -0.23
C GLU A 44 -3.37 -15.85 0.34
N ASP A 45 -4.03 -16.15 1.45
CA ASP A 45 -4.96 -15.22 2.10
C ASP A 45 -4.23 -14.05 2.77
N GLU A 46 -3.02 -14.28 3.31
CA GLU A 46 -2.14 -13.21 3.78
C GLU A 46 -1.78 -12.28 2.63
N MET A 47 -1.31 -12.80 1.50
CA MET A 47 -0.96 -11.98 0.32
C MET A 47 -2.16 -11.19 -0.23
N LYS A 48 -3.38 -11.74 -0.15
CA LYS A 48 -4.60 -11.00 -0.51
C LYS A 48 -4.87 -9.88 0.47
N LEU A 49 -4.75 -10.13 1.77
CA LEU A 49 -4.93 -9.11 2.82
C LEU A 49 -3.88 -7.99 2.68
N TYR A 50 -2.61 -8.34 2.48
CA TYR A 50 -1.54 -7.38 2.19
C TYR A 50 -1.86 -6.50 0.98
N ARG A 51 -2.32 -7.09 -0.13
CA ARG A 51 -2.73 -6.31 -1.31
C ARG A 51 -3.86 -5.31 -1.04
N GLN A 52 -4.83 -5.67 -0.18
CA GLN A 52 -5.90 -4.73 0.19
C GLN A 52 -5.37 -3.61 1.10
N ASN A 53 -4.41 -3.91 1.97
CA ASN A 53 -3.73 -2.93 2.82
C ASN A 53 -2.86 -1.96 2.02
N ASP A 54 -2.12 -2.45 1.04
CA ASP A 54 -1.28 -1.63 0.15
C ASP A 54 -2.10 -0.60 -0.62
N ILE A 55 -3.35 -0.94 -0.97
CA ILE A 55 -4.27 0.01 -1.60
C ILE A 55 -4.63 1.15 -0.64
N ILE A 56 -4.85 0.86 0.64
CA ILE A 56 -5.12 1.88 1.65
C ILE A 56 -3.87 2.75 1.85
N ILE A 57 -2.68 2.16 1.99
CA ILE A 57 -1.43 2.92 2.08
C ILE A 57 -1.28 3.85 0.87
N SER A 58 -1.44 3.31 -0.34
CA SER A 58 -1.34 4.08 -1.57
C SER A 58 -2.37 5.22 -1.60
N ASN A 59 -3.59 5.00 -1.10
CA ASN A 59 -4.61 6.04 -1.00
C ASN A 59 -4.11 7.23 -0.18
N PHE A 60 -3.61 6.95 1.02
CA PHE A 60 -3.16 7.96 1.96
C PHE A 60 -1.88 8.65 1.46
N PHE A 61 -0.99 7.92 0.80
CA PHE A 61 0.20 8.51 0.19
C PHE A 61 -0.18 9.51 -0.90
N TRP A 62 -1.07 9.12 -1.81
CA TRP A 62 -1.50 9.97 -2.93
C TRP A 62 -2.37 11.15 -2.49
N GLN A 63 -2.97 11.12 -1.29
CA GLN A 63 -3.55 12.32 -0.69
C GLN A 63 -2.50 13.38 -0.33
N LYS A 64 -1.23 12.99 -0.20
CA LYS A 64 -0.07 13.87 0.04
C LYS A 64 0.76 14.10 -1.22
N LYS A 65 0.19 13.84 -2.41
CA LYS A 65 0.89 13.94 -3.69
C LYS A 65 1.61 15.26 -3.90
N ASP A 66 1.05 16.37 -3.41
CA ASP A 66 1.64 17.69 -3.63
C ASP A 66 2.98 17.83 -2.89
N GLN A 67 3.09 17.25 -1.69
CA GLN A 67 4.36 17.19 -0.95
C GLN A 67 5.39 16.33 -1.67
N PHE A 68 4.96 15.18 -2.21
CA PHE A 68 5.82 14.30 -3.00
C PHE A 68 6.29 14.96 -4.30
N ILE A 69 5.41 15.65 -5.01
CA ILE A 69 5.72 16.36 -6.26
C ILE A 69 6.77 17.45 -6.00
N ILE A 70 6.56 18.30 -4.99
CA ILE A 70 7.53 19.34 -4.62
C ILE A 70 8.90 18.72 -4.30
N LEU A 71 8.92 17.62 -3.54
CA LEU A 71 10.17 16.95 -3.18
C LEU A 71 10.91 16.40 -4.41
N ILE A 72 10.18 15.77 -5.35
CA ILE A 72 10.75 15.25 -6.60
C ILE A 72 11.21 16.39 -7.52
N GLU A 73 10.43 17.46 -7.64
CA GLU A 73 10.82 18.63 -8.45
C GLU A 73 12.12 19.25 -7.93
N ASN A 74 12.26 19.42 -6.62
CA ASN A 74 13.49 19.93 -6.02
C ASN A 74 14.68 19.01 -6.28
N PHE A 75 14.49 17.70 -6.22
CA PHE A 75 15.54 16.73 -6.51
C PHE A 75 15.94 16.74 -7.99
N LEU A 76 14.98 16.72 -8.91
CA LEU A 76 15.22 16.75 -10.36
C LEU A 76 15.86 18.06 -10.83
N ASN A 77 15.56 19.17 -10.14
CA ASN A 77 16.16 20.48 -10.41
C ASN A 77 17.52 20.67 -9.70
N ASN A 78 18.09 19.62 -9.09
CA ASN A 78 19.32 19.66 -8.30
C ASN A 78 19.31 20.71 -7.16
N SER A 79 18.12 21.09 -6.70
CA SER A 79 17.95 22.00 -5.55
C SER A 79 18.19 21.29 -4.22
N ILE A 80 17.99 19.96 -4.21
CA ILE A 80 18.40 19.06 -3.14
C ILE A 80 19.13 17.85 -3.74
N ASN A 81 20.08 17.29 -3.01
CA ASN A 81 20.78 16.07 -3.40
C ASN A 81 20.07 14.81 -2.84
N LEU A 82 20.65 13.62 -3.07
CA LEU A 82 20.08 12.35 -2.60
C LEU A 82 20.07 12.23 -1.07
N GLU A 83 21.11 12.72 -0.39
CA GLU A 83 21.23 12.68 1.08
C GLU A 83 20.17 13.55 1.76
N GLU A 84 19.74 14.62 1.09
CA GLU A 84 18.64 15.47 1.53
C GLU A 84 17.28 14.88 1.13
N PHE A 85 17.15 14.32 -0.08
CA PHE A 85 15.89 13.74 -0.57
C PHE A 85 15.42 12.54 0.27
N ASP A 86 16.32 11.58 0.54
CA ASP A 86 15.98 10.32 1.19
C ASP A 86 15.28 10.48 2.56
N PRO A 87 15.76 11.31 3.50
CA PRO A 87 15.08 11.49 4.78
C PRO A 87 13.70 12.15 4.63
N TYR A 88 13.51 13.09 3.70
CA TYR A 88 12.20 13.69 3.47
C TYR A 88 11.21 12.69 2.85
N PHE A 89 11.64 11.92 1.86
CA PHE A 89 10.81 10.87 1.27
C PHE A 89 10.46 9.80 2.31
N SER A 90 11.46 9.33 3.05
CA SER A 90 11.29 8.35 4.13
C SER A 90 10.33 8.86 5.20
N HIS A 91 10.40 10.14 5.58
CA HIS A 91 9.46 10.75 6.51
C HIS A 91 8.02 10.74 5.97
N LEU A 92 7.82 11.13 4.71
CA LEU A 92 6.51 11.13 4.06
C LEU A 92 5.90 9.72 3.98
N TRP A 93 6.72 8.73 3.60
CA TRP A 93 6.34 7.33 3.53
C TRP A 93 6.00 6.77 4.91
N ASN A 94 6.89 6.91 5.89
CA ASN A 94 6.71 6.39 7.24
C ASN A 94 5.50 6.99 7.94
N THR A 95 5.26 8.30 7.78
CA THR A 95 4.08 8.97 8.31
C THR A 95 2.81 8.37 7.72
N THR A 96 2.80 8.11 6.41
CA THR A 96 1.69 7.43 5.74
C THR A 96 1.45 6.02 6.28
N ILE A 97 2.50 5.23 6.48
CA ILE A 97 2.39 3.89 7.08
C ILE A 97 1.82 3.97 8.50
N ILE A 98 2.23 4.95 9.30
CA ILE A 98 1.72 5.14 10.67
C ILE A 98 0.24 5.46 10.66
N GLU A 99 -0.20 6.38 9.79
CA GLU A 99 -1.61 6.76 9.64
C GLU A 99 -2.50 5.60 9.19
N THR A 100 -1.96 4.64 8.44
CA THR A 100 -2.73 3.50 7.94
C THR A 100 -2.76 2.31 8.91
N LYS A 101 -1.92 2.30 9.96
CA LYS A 101 -1.89 1.22 10.98
C LYS A 101 -3.26 0.85 11.57
N PRO A 102 -4.19 1.79 11.85
CA PRO A 102 -5.50 1.45 12.38
C PRO A 102 -6.30 0.51 11.47
N PHE A 103 -6.15 0.61 10.15
CA PHE A 103 -6.88 -0.25 9.18
C PHE A 103 -6.49 -1.73 9.28
N TYR A 104 -5.34 -2.06 9.88
CA TYR A 104 -4.90 -3.45 10.07
C TYR A 104 -5.51 -4.15 11.27
N LYS A 105 -6.23 -3.40 12.12
CA LYS A 105 -6.72 -3.91 13.41
C LYS A 105 -8.16 -3.51 13.70
N ASP A 106 -8.64 -2.44 13.10
CA ASP A 106 -9.98 -1.91 13.33
C ASP A 106 -10.88 -2.14 12.10
N ILE A 107 -11.83 -3.05 12.28
CA ILE A 107 -12.86 -3.35 11.27
C ILE A 107 -13.64 -2.09 10.90
N LYS A 108 -13.96 -1.21 11.86
CA LYS A 108 -14.78 -0.02 11.60
C LYS A 108 -14.06 0.97 10.70
N GLN A 109 -12.73 1.08 10.81
CA GLN A 109 -11.93 1.93 9.91
C GLN A 109 -12.07 1.45 8.47
N VAL A 110 -11.94 0.14 8.22
CA VAL A 110 -12.13 -0.45 6.90
C VAL A 110 -13.58 -0.32 6.42
N GLU A 111 -14.57 -0.48 7.30
CA GLU A 111 -16.00 -0.28 6.99
C GLU A 111 -16.34 1.17 6.62
N ASN A 112 -15.59 2.15 7.09
CA ASN A 112 -15.78 3.55 6.74
C ASN A 112 -14.91 4.01 5.56
N PHE A 113 -13.88 3.23 5.22
CA PHE A 113 -12.98 3.55 4.11
C PHE A 113 -13.71 3.63 2.77
N LYS A 114 -13.41 4.69 2.03
CA LYS A 114 -13.78 4.88 0.62
C LYS A 114 -12.51 5.31 -0.11
N PRO A 115 -11.95 4.48 -1.01
CA PRO A 115 -10.78 4.88 -1.78
C PRO A 115 -11.12 6.05 -2.68
N ASP A 116 -10.18 6.98 -2.82
CA ASP A 116 -10.29 8.07 -3.79
C ASP A 116 -10.31 7.47 -5.21
N PRO A 117 -11.27 7.86 -6.07
CA PRO A 117 -11.29 7.43 -7.48
C PRO A 117 -9.97 7.67 -8.22
N ILE A 118 -9.18 8.66 -7.79
CA ILE A 118 -7.86 9.02 -8.32
C ILE A 118 -6.86 7.86 -8.20
N LEU A 119 -7.01 6.95 -7.23
CA LEU A 119 -6.15 5.75 -7.12
C LEU A 119 -6.16 4.87 -8.38
N ASN A 120 -7.26 4.86 -9.14
CA ASN A 120 -7.31 4.08 -10.38
C ASN A 120 -6.46 4.71 -11.50
N LYS A 121 -5.93 5.92 -11.29
CA LYS A 121 -5.14 6.68 -12.27
C LYS A 121 -3.65 6.70 -11.93
N PHE A 122 -3.25 6.34 -10.72
CA PHE A 122 -1.85 6.36 -10.30
C PHE A 122 -1.33 4.94 -10.04
N PRO A 123 -0.06 4.66 -10.43
CA PRO A 123 0.57 3.42 -10.04
C PRO A 123 0.63 3.32 -8.51
N LYS A 124 0.39 2.10 -8.00
CA LYS A 124 0.63 1.84 -6.58
C LYS A 124 2.12 1.88 -6.33
N PHE A 125 2.53 2.44 -5.19
CA PHE A 125 3.88 2.19 -4.70
C PHE A 125 3.96 0.72 -4.31
N CYS A 126 4.48 -0.11 -5.22
CA CYS A 126 4.96 -1.43 -4.86
C CYS A 126 6.11 -1.20 -3.87
N ASN A 127 5.99 -1.80 -2.69
CA ASN A 127 6.99 -1.77 -1.64
C ASN A 127 8.38 -1.97 -2.27
N PHE A 128 9.28 -1.00 -2.18
CA PHE A 128 10.72 -1.17 -2.49
C PHE A 128 11.42 -2.03 -1.43
N GLY A 129 10.71 -2.97 -0.81
CA GLY A 129 11.19 -3.87 0.23
C GLY A 129 12.08 -5.00 -0.29
N SER A 130 12.76 -4.81 -1.42
CA SER A 130 13.77 -5.74 -1.95
C SER A 130 15.06 -5.03 -2.37
N LEU A 131 15.43 -3.94 -1.68
CA LEU A 131 16.85 -3.63 -1.48
C LEU A 131 17.22 -4.16 -0.09
N GLN A 132 17.44 -5.48 -0.01
CA GLN A 132 18.46 -5.95 0.91
C GLN A 132 19.78 -5.39 0.37
N PRO A 133 20.53 -4.56 1.12
CA PRO A 133 21.96 -4.52 0.88
C PRO A 133 22.47 -5.92 1.19
N ASP A 134 23.06 -6.58 0.20
CA ASP A 134 23.94 -7.71 0.45
C ASP A 134 25.02 -7.24 1.43
N LEU A 135 24.96 -7.70 2.67
CA LEU A 135 26.03 -7.67 3.68
C LEU A 135 25.75 -8.71 4.77
#